data_AF-A0AAN8UHX0-F1
#
_entry.id   AF-A0AAN8UHX0-F1
#
_cell.length_a   1.000
_cell.length_b   1.000
_cell.length_c   1.000
_cell.angle_alpha   90.00
_cell.angle_beta   90.00
_cell.angle_gamma   90.00
#
_symmetry.space_group_name_H-M   'P 1'
#
loop_
_entity.id
_entity.type
_entity.pdbx_description
1 polymer ?
#
loop_
_entity_poly.entity_id
_entity_poly.type
_entity_poly.pdbx_seq_one_letter_code
_entity_poly.pdbx_strand_id
1 'polypeptide(L)'
;MAEIVHDFFPLLRVYKDGRIERLMGEGFVPPESDPETGVQIKDIEIDPEINLSARLYLPKNVDTVQKIPLFVYFHGGGFVIESASSPSYHKHLSKVAAEAKVVIVSVNYRLAPEYPLPIAYEDTWLALKWVASHANGDGHEPLLKDHADFNRVYFGGDSAGGNIAHHMAIRVGLEKLDGVKLEGIFLACPFFWGKDPIDGEGENLGAKDFVEKLWLFANPNSSGLDDPLINPEKDPKLCSLGCDKVLVYVAGKDPLRFRGFYYKEVLEKNGWPGTVEVVEVKDEEHVFHLFATEAENAIGMMKKLLLAMAEIVHDLFPPIRVYKDCRIERLMGEGFVAPESDPETGVQIKDIEIDPQINLSARHYLPKNIDPVQKIPLFVYFHGGAFVIESASSPTYDKHLSMVAAEAKVVIII
;
A
#
# COMPACT_ATOMS: atom_id res chain seq x y z
N MET A 1 -30.86 33.72 7.06
CA MET A 1 -29.93 32.69 6.56
C MET A 1 -28.63 33.40 6.23
N ALA A 2 -27.50 32.95 6.80
CA ALA A 2 -26.20 33.50 6.44
C ALA A 2 -25.90 33.16 4.97
N GLU A 3 -25.34 34.11 4.21
CA GLU A 3 -25.00 33.97 2.79
C GLU A 3 -23.80 33.03 2.62
N ILE A 4 -23.89 32.03 1.74
CA ILE A 4 -22.78 31.11 1.42
C ILE A 4 -21.88 31.80 0.37
N VAL A 5 -20.58 31.87 0.66
CA VAL A 5 -19.56 32.45 -0.24
C VAL A 5 -18.76 31.39 -0.99
N HIS A 6 -18.58 30.21 -0.38
CA HIS A 6 -18.02 29.04 -1.05
C HIS A 6 -18.87 27.82 -0.73
N ASP A 7 -19.29 27.10 -1.77
CA ASP A 7 -20.01 25.83 -1.64
C ASP A 7 -19.20 24.73 -2.31
N PHE A 8 -18.63 23.85 -1.49
CA PHE A 8 -17.88 22.66 -1.93
C PHE A 8 -18.66 21.40 -1.60
N PHE A 9 -19.99 21.43 -1.66
CA PHE A 9 -20.81 20.25 -1.41
C PHE A 9 -20.28 19.02 -2.19
N PRO A 10 -20.08 17.86 -1.54
CA PRO A 10 -20.53 17.55 -0.17
C PRO A 10 -19.50 17.79 0.94
N LEU A 11 -18.35 18.42 0.67
CA LEU A 11 -17.24 18.57 1.63
C LEU A 11 -17.55 19.59 2.73
N LEU A 12 -17.76 20.86 2.35
CA LEU A 12 -17.96 21.96 3.29
C LEU A 12 -18.63 23.16 2.62
N ARG A 13 -19.11 24.09 3.47
CA ARG A 13 -19.58 25.42 3.09
C ARG A 13 -18.89 26.49 3.91
N VAL A 14 -18.60 27.61 3.27
CA VAL A 14 -18.10 28.82 3.93
C VAL A 14 -19.13 29.91 3.81
N TYR A 15 -19.41 30.58 4.92
CA TYR A 15 -20.38 31.64 5.03
C TYR A 15 -19.70 33.01 5.10
N LYS A 16 -20.39 34.04 4.64
CA LYS A 16 -19.88 35.43 4.61
C LYS A 16 -19.49 35.99 5.97
N ASP A 17 -20.04 35.44 7.05
CA ASP A 17 -19.71 35.79 8.44
C ASP A 17 -18.44 35.09 8.96
N GLY A 18 -17.76 34.30 8.13
CA GLY A 18 -16.54 33.57 8.47
C GLY A 18 -16.79 32.17 9.01
N ARG A 19 -18.04 31.74 9.20
CA ARG A 19 -18.35 30.38 9.64
C ARG A 19 -17.98 29.37 8.56
N ILE A 20 -17.33 28.29 8.98
CA ILE A 20 -17.03 27.11 8.16
C ILE A 20 -17.90 25.97 8.68
N GLU A 21 -18.64 25.32 7.79
CA GLU A 21 -19.46 24.15 8.09
C GLU A 21 -18.91 22.99 7.27
N ARG A 22 -18.23 22.05 7.94
CA ARG A 22 -17.82 20.79 7.32
C ARG A 22 -19.04 19.87 7.29
N LEU A 23 -19.43 19.44 6.10
CA LEU A 23 -20.63 18.63 5.90
C LEU A 23 -20.33 17.12 5.95
N MET A 24 -19.06 16.77 5.90
CA MET A 24 -18.54 15.41 6.06
C MET A 24 -17.14 15.45 6.71
N GLY A 25 -16.64 14.27 7.08
CA GLY A 25 -15.29 14.11 7.64
C GLY A 25 -15.10 14.58 9.08
N GLU A 26 -16.19 14.89 9.80
CA GLU A 26 -16.17 15.21 11.24
C GLU A 26 -16.42 13.99 12.13
N GLY A 27 -16.49 12.79 11.55
CA GLY A 27 -16.60 11.55 12.33
C GLY A 27 -15.37 11.34 13.20
N PHE A 28 -15.58 10.81 14.41
CA PHE A 28 -14.51 10.51 15.36
C PHE A 28 -14.71 9.11 15.94
N VAL A 29 -13.64 8.32 15.95
CA VAL A 29 -13.55 7.03 16.66
C VAL A 29 -12.45 7.15 17.70
N PRO A 30 -12.68 6.78 18.98
CA PRO A 30 -11.62 6.77 19.98
C PRO A 30 -10.50 5.76 19.63
N PRO A 31 -9.28 5.94 20.16
CA PRO A 31 -8.16 5.02 19.92
C PRO A 31 -8.29 3.76 20.80
N GLU A 32 -9.39 3.04 20.63
CA GLU A 32 -9.60 1.75 21.28
C GLU A 32 -9.05 0.64 20.39
N SER A 33 -8.56 -0.45 21.00
CA SER A 33 -8.12 -1.61 20.23
C SER A 33 -9.27 -2.15 19.38
N ASP A 34 -9.00 -2.40 18.11
CA ASP A 34 -10.01 -2.93 17.19
C ASP A 34 -10.42 -4.35 17.64
N PRO A 35 -11.70 -4.61 17.96
CA PRO A 35 -12.14 -5.92 18.44
C PRO A 35 -12.04 -7.01 17.37
N GLU A 36 -12.15 -6.67 16.07
CA GLU A 36 -12.10 -7.63 14.97
C GLU A 36 -10.65 -8.02 14.65
N THR A 37 -9.78 -7.03 14.43
CA THR A 37 -8.39 -7.28 14.04
C THR A 37 -7.46 -7.45 15.24
N GLY A 38 -7.85 -6.91 16.39
CA GLY A 38 -7.05 -6.87 17.60
C GLY A 38 -5.94 -5.82 17.62
N VAL A 39 -5.81 -5.02 16.57
CA VAL A 39 -4.78 -3.99 16.44
C VAL A 39 -4.85 -3.05 17.63
N GLN A 40 -3.70 -2.79 18.26
CA GLN A 40 -3.58 -1.79 19.30
C GLN A 40 -3.53 -0.42 18.63
N ILE A 41 -4.36 0.50 19.12
CA ILE A 41 -4.50 1.83 18.55
C ILE A 41 -4.21 2.85 19.64
N LYS A 42 -3.46 3.88 19.29
CA LYS A 42 -3.06 4.93 20.24
C LYS A 42 -2.97 6.26 19.53
N ASP A 43 -3.53 7.31 20.14
CA ASP A 43 -3.29 8.69 19.69
C ASP A 43 -2.06 9.26 20.42
N ILE A 44 -1.23 10.01 19.70
CA ILE A 44 -0.04 10.67 20.22
C ILE A 44 0.01 12.13 19.76
N GLU A 45 0.44 13.02 20.65
CA GLU A 45 0.80 14.39 20.28
C GLU A 45 2.26 14.42 19.81
N ILE A 46 2.47 14.86 18.58
CA ILE A 46 3.80 15.03 17.98
C ILE A 46 4.37 16.39 18.36
N ASP A 47 3.55 17.44 18.22
CA ASP A 47 3.88 18.80 18.62
C ASP A 47 2.64 19.48 19.23
N PRO A 48 2.60 19.63 20.57
CA PRO A 48 1.49 20.26 21.27
C PRO A 48 1.29 21.74 20.94
N GLU A 49 2.35 22.48 20.54
CA GLU A 49 2.24 23.93 20.30
C GLU A 49 1.38 24.24 19.07
N ILE A 50 1.42 23.35 18.08
CA ILE A 50 0.64 23.45 16.85
C ILE A 50 -0.50 22.43 16.78
N ASN A 51 -0.74 21.67 17.85
CA ASN A 51 -1.73 20.60 17.91
C ASN A 51 -1.54 19.56 16.79
N LEU A 52 -0.29 19.23 16.46
CA LEU A 52 0.04 18.17 15.52
C LEU A 52 0.03 16.84 16.25
N SER A 53 -0.77 15.91 15.76
CA SER A 53 -0.93 14.58 16.35
C SER A 53 -0.88 13.49 15.29
N ALA A 54 -0.79 12.24 15.74
CA ALA A 54 -0.95 11.07 14.89
C ALA A 54 -1.70 9.97 15.62
N ARG A 55 -2.32 9.09 14.85
CA ARG A 55 -2.86 7.82 15.34
C ARG A 55 -1.94 6.68 14.93
N LEU A 56 -1.50 5.91 15.91
CA LEU A 56 -0.62 4.77 15.76
C LEU A 56 -1.42 3.47 15.73
N TYR A 57 -1.00 2.53 14.89
CA TYR A 57 -1.58 1.19 14.80
C TYR A 57 -0.46 0.15 14.94
N LEU A 58 -0.60 -0.77 15.88
CA LEU A 58 0.28 -1.92 16.07
C LEU A 58 -0.49 -3.23 15.92
N PRO A 59 -0.17 -4.09 14.94
CA PRO A 59 -0.80 -5.40 14.83
C PRO A 59 -0.49 -6.30 16.04
N LYS A 60 -1.36 -7.27 16.31
CA LYS A 60 -1.14 -8.25 17.39
C LYS A 60 0.07 -9.13 17.12
N ASN A 61 0.65 -9.66 18.22
CA ASN A 61 1.69 -10.69 18.19
C ASN A 61 2.96 -10.30 17.42
N VAL A 62 3.29 -9.00 17.40
CA VAL A 62 4.57 -8.53 16.87
C VAL A 62 5.63 -8.74 17.94
N ASP A 63 6.58 -9.62 17.66
CA ASP A 63 7.76 -9.81 18.49
C ASP A 63 8.61 -8.52 18.50
N THR A 64 9.15 -8.15 19.67
CA THR A 64 10.10 -7.02 19.80
C THR A 64 11.48 -7.35 19.22
N VAL A 65 11.77 -8.63 18.98
CA VAL A 65 13.02 -9.06 18.34
C VAL A 65 12.98 -8.84 16.82
N GLN A 66 11.83 -9.03 16.18
CA GLN A 66 11.68 -8.85 14.73
C GLN A 66 10.80 -7.64 14.42
N LYS A 67 11.47 -6.52 14.19
CA LYS A 67 10.83 -5.28 13.71
C LYS A 67 10.15 -5.49 12.35
N ILE A 68 9.01 -4.84 12.18
CA ILE A 68 8.14 -4.93 11.00
C ILE A 68 8.12 -3.61 10.22
N PRO A 69 7.72 -3.61 8.93
CA PRO A 69 7.72 -2.39 8.14
C PRO A 69 6.87 -1.28 8.76
N LEU A 70 7.25 -0.04 8.47
CA LEU A 70 6.57 1.16 8.92
C LEU A 70 5.82 1.80 7.75
N PHE A 71 4.55 2.11 7.96
CA PHE A 71 3.72 2.80 6.98
C PHE A 71 3.24 4.14 7.55
N VAL A 72 3.70 5.24 6.97
CA VAL A 72 3.22 6.57 7.34
C VAL A 72 2.10 6.95 6.38
N TYR A 73 0.90 7.16 6.91
CA TYR A 73 -0.30 7.42 6.12
C TYR A 73 -0.77 8.86 6.30
N PHE A 74 -1.15 9.49 5.19
CA PHE A 74 -1.74 10.81 5.15
C PHE A 74 -3.16 10.69 4.61
N HIS A 75 -4.16 11.12 5.39
CA HIS A 75 -5.55 11.04 4.97
C HIS A 75 -5.86 12.02 3.83
N GLY A 76 -6.82 11.69 2.98
CA GLY A 76 -7.40 12.55 1.96
C GLY A 76 -8.36 13.60 2.54
N GLY A 77 -9.32 14.04 1.72
CA GLY A 77 -10.28 15.08 2.12
C GLY A 77 -10.01 16.47 1.54
N GLY A 78 -9.30 16.55 0.41
CA GLY A 78 -9.08 17.82 -0.30
C GLY A 78 -8.32 18.88 0.52
N PHE A 79 -7.55 18.47 1.53
CA PHE A 79 -6.90 19.32 2.54
C PHE A 79 -7.85 20.06 3.48
N VAL A 80 -9.16 19.79 3.45
CA VAL A 80 -10.18 20.60 4.11
C VAL A 80 -11.08 19.83 5.08
N ILE A 81 -11.15 18.50 4.98
CA ILE A 81 -11.97 17.63 5.83
C ILE A 81 -11.17 16.37 6.22
N GLU A 82 -11.83 15.49 6.99
CA GLU A 82 -11.30 14.23 7.52
C GLU A 82 -10.25 14.43 8.62
N SER A 83 -9.88 13.33 9.27
CA SER A 83 -8.85 13.31 10.32
C SER A 83 -8.25 11.92 10.42
N ALA A 84 -7.11 11.78 11.10
CA ALA A 84 -6.55 10.47 11.43
C ALA A 84 -7.51 9.61 12.30
N SER A 85 -8.48 10.26 12.96
CA SER A 85 -9.48 9.61 13.81
C SER A 85 -10.81 9.28 13.13
N SER A 86 -10.94 9.59 11.84
CA SER A 86 -12.17 9.37 11.08
C SER A 86 -12.53 7.87 10.98
N PRO A 87 -13.83 7.49 11.06
CA PRO A 87 -14.23 6.08 11.07
C PRO A 87 -13.77 5.27 9.85
N SER A 88 -13.78 5.87 8.65
CA SER A 88 -13.40 5.18 7.41
C SER A 88 -11.90 4.87 7.39
N TYR A 89 -11.07 5.85 7.75
CA TYR A 89 -9.63 5.68 7.91
C TYR A 89 -9.28 4.74 9.05
N HIS A 90 -9.96 4.88 10.20
CA HIS A 90 -9.77 3.99 11.34
C HIS A 90 -9.97 2.53 10.92
N LYS A 91 -11.11 2.21 10.29
CA LYS A 91 -11.41 0.86 9.85
C LYS A 91 -10.41 0.36 8.80
N HIS A 92 -10.10 1.19 7.79
CA HIS A 92 -9.19 0.83 6.72
C HIS A 92 -7.77 0.54 7.25
N LEU A 93 -7.21 1.45 8.05
CA LEU A 93 -5.85 1.34 8.55
C LEU A 93 -5.69 0.23 9.60
N SER A 94 -6.71 -0.04 10.43
CA SER A 94 -6.70 -1.23 11.29
C SER A 94 -6.58 -2.52 10.47
N LYS A 95 -7.35 -2.65 9.39
CA LYS A 95 -7.27 -3.81 8.49
C LYS A 95 -5.91 -3.93 7.81
N VAL A 96 -5.38 -2.82 7.29
CA VAL A 96 -4.04 -2.78 6.67
C VAL A 96 -2.95 -3.15 7.69
N ALA A 97 -2.99 -2.60 8.90
CA ALA A 97 -2.01 -2.92 9.94
C ALA A 97 -2.00 -4.42 10.26
N ALA A 98 -3.19 -5.01 10.41
CA ALA A 98 -3.36 -6.42 10.73
C ALA A 98 -2.91 -7.35 9.59
N GLU A 99 -3.36 -7.10 8.37
CA GLU A 99 -3.08 -7.98 7.24
C GLU A 99 -1.67 -7.82 6.68
N ALA A 100 -1.14 -6.59 6.65
CA ALA A 100 0.22 -6.32 6.15
C ALA A 100 1.29 -6.60 7.19
N LYS A 101 0.89 -6.76 8.46
CA LYS A 101 1.78 -6.78 9.62
C LYS A 101 2.73 -5.60 9.60
N VAL A 102 2.18 -4.39 9.55
CA VAL A 102 2.94 -3.13 9.54
C VAL A 102 2.54 -2.25 10.71
N VAL A 103 3.51 -1.50 11.24
CA VAL A 103 3.21 -0.38 12.15
C VAL A 103 2.72 0.78 11.29
N ILE A 104 1.62 1.42 11.67
CA ILE A 104 1.10 2.59 10.94
C ILE A 104 1.19 3.85 11.79
N VAL A 105 1.63 4.94 11.18
CA VAL A 105 1.54 6.31 11.71
C VAL A 105 0.59 7.09 10.81
N SER A 106 -0.65 7.30 11.22
CA SER A 106 -1.64 8.11 10.50
C SER A 106 -1.57 9.56 10.98
N VAL A 107 -1.04 10.46 10.16
CA VAL A 107 -0.76 11.85 10.57
C VAL A 107 -2.02 12.69 10.50
N ASN A 108 -2.30 13.43 11.57
CA ASN A 108 -3.42 14.35 11.68
C ASN A 108 -2.96 15.79 11.40
N TYR A 109 -2.74 16.10 10.12
CA TYR A 109 -2.24 17.41 9.70
C TYR A 109 -3.35 18.48 9.76
N ARG A 110 -2.96 19.75 9.90
CA ARG A 110 -3.93 20.85 9.97
C ARG A 110 -4.58 21.15 8.62
N LEU A 111 -5.86 21.52 8.67
CA LEU A 111 -6.72 21.67 7.50
C LEU A 111 -6.90 23.13 7.08
N ALA A 112 -7.07 23.31 5.77
CA ALA A 112 -7.59 24.54 5.21
C ALA A 112 -9.11 24.65 5.48
N PRO A 113 -9.65 25.89 5.47
CA PRO A 113 -8.97 27.17 5.26
C PRO A 113 -8.33 27.76 6.53
N GLU A 114 -8.54 27.18 7.72
CA GLU A 114 -7.95 27.68 8.97
C GLU A 114 -6.42 27.69 8.91
N TYR A 115 -5.86 26.66 8.26
CA TYR A 115 -4.43 26.50 8.01
C TYR A 115 -4.21 26.19 6.52
N PRO A 116 -4.14 27.22 5.66
CA PRO A 116 -3.97 27.02 4.23
C PRO A 116 -2.61 26.38 3.90
N LEU A 117 -2.51 25.76 2.72
CA LEU A 117 -1.26 25.23 2.21
C LEU A 117 -0.20 26.36 2.14
N PRO A 118 1.08 26.05 2.46
CA PRO A 118 1.66 24.72 2.58
C PRO A 118 1.64 24.08 3.98
N ILE A 119 0.83 24.56 4.93
CA ILE A 119 0.90 24.10 6.34
C ILE A 119 0.77 22.57 6.47
N ALA A 120 -0.13 21.92 5.74
CA ALA A 120 -0.25 20.46 5.76
C ALA A 120 1.06 19.74 5.35
N TYR A 121 1.83 20.28 4.41
CA TYR A 121 3.14 19.72 4.01
C TYR A 121 4.20 19.94 5.09
N GLU A 122 4.18 21.07 5.79
CA GLU A 122 5.12 21.33 6.89
C GLU A 122 4.80 20.48 8.12
N ASP A 123 3.52 20.31 8.44
CA ASP A 123 3.03 19.45 9.51
C ASP A 123 3.45 17.99 9.27
N THR A 124 3.25 17.50 8.05
CA THR A 124 3.61 16.12 7.70
C THR A 124 5.13 15.92 7.62
N TRP A 125 5.90 16.93 7.20
CA TRP A 125 7.36 16.86 7.31
C TRP A 125 7.84 16.86 8.77
N LEU A 126 7.21 17.64 9.64
CA LEU A 126 7.50 17.62 11.08
C LEU A 126 7.18 16.25 11.68
N ALA A 127 6.04 15.66 11.33
CA ALA A 127 5.68 14.31 11.74
C ALA A 127 6.70 13.26 11.25
N LEU A 128 7.20 13.39 10.02
CA LEU A 128 8.23 12.49 9.49
C LEU A 128 9.57 12.63 10.22
N LYS A 129 9.99 13.86 10.56
CA LYS A 129 11.16 14.09 11.42
C LYS A 129 10.97 13.49 12.81
N TRP A 130 9.77 13.59 13.37
CA TRP A 130 9.43 12.93 14.64
C TRP A 130 9.49 11.41 14.51
N VAL A 131 9.01 10.82 13.40
CA VAL A 131 9.17 9.39 13.14
C VAL A 131 10.65 9.02 13.09
N ALA A 132 11.46 9.77 12.34
CA ALA A 132 12.89 9.51 12.14
C ALA A 132 13.72 9.62 13.43
N SER A 133 13.33 10.48 14.38
CA SER A 133 14.04 10.59 15.66
C SER A 133 14.05 9.26 16.45
N HIS A 134 13.06 8.39 16.24
CA HIS A 134 13.00 7.06 16.86
C HIS A 134 14.03 6.09 16.26
N ALA A 135 14.41 6.28 15.00
CA ALA A 135 15.47 5.49 14.36
C ALA A 135 16.84 5.76 14.99
N ASN A 136 17.08 7.01 15.41
CA ASN A 136 18.36 7.48 15.94
C ASN A 136 18.44 7.42 17.48
N GLY A 137 17.36 7.00 18.15
CA GLY A 137 17.30 6.84 19.61
C GLY A 137 16.86 8.09 20.39
N ASP A 138 16.60 9.20 19.71
CA ASP A 138 16.10 10.45 20.30
C ASP A 138 14.60 10.39 20.58
N GLY A 139 13.85 9.62 19.77
CA GLY A 139 12.43 9.39 19.97
C GLY A 139 12.14 8.42 21.12
N HIS A 140 10.99 8.62 21.78
CA HIS A 140 10.62 7.89 23.01
C HIS A 140 9.30 7.12 22.93
N GLU A 141 8.60 7.11 21.79
CA GLU A 141 7.38 6.32 21.62
C GLU A 141 7.74 4.82 21.49
N PRO A 142 7.39 3.96 22.47
CA PRO A 142 7.78 2.56 22.47
C PRO A 142 7.25 1.79 21.26
N LEU A 143 6.04 2.13 20.80
CA LEU A 143 5.40 1.44 19.68
C LEU A 143 6.24 1.54 18.40
N LEU A 144 6.85 2.70 18.14
CA LEU A 144 7.79 2.89 17.02
C LEU A 144 9.16 2.32 17.34
N LYS A 145 9.70 2.64 18.51
CA LYS A 145 11.07 2.25 18.89
C LYS A 145 11.25 0.72 18.89
N ASP A 146 10.27 -0.01 19.41
CA ASP A 146 10.40 -1.44 19.69
C ASP A 146 9.91 -2.30 18.52
N HIS A 147 9.00 -1.80 17.67
CA HIS A 147 8.37 -2.61 16.62
C HIS A 147 8.62 -2.13 15.18
N ALA A 148 8.95 -0.85 14.95
CA ALA A 148 9.11 -0.34 13.59
C ALA A 148 10.53 -0.56 13.04
N ASP A 149 10.60 -1.06 11.80
CA ASP A 149 11.81 -1.19 10.99
C ASP A 149 11.98 0.04 10.09
N PHE A 150 12.84 0.96 10.51
CA PHE A 150 13.13 2.20 9.79
C PHE A 150 13.92 1.99 8.49
N ASN A 151 14.36 0.76 8.17
CA ASN A 151 14.90 0.44 6.85
C ASN A 151 13.83 0.01 5.84
N ARG A 152 12.59 -0.18 6.29
CA ARG A 152 11.45 -0.56 5.45
C ARG A 152 10.28 0.39 5.70
N VAL A 153 10.47 1.65 5.32
CA VAL A 153 9.44 2.69 5.45
C VAL A 153 8.71 2.88 4.14
N TYR A 154 7.40 3.01 4.22
CA TYR A 154 6.52 3.31 3.11
C TYR A 154 5.68 4.54 3.46
N PHE A 155 5.44 5.41 2.48
CA PHE A 155 4.45 6.48 2.63
C PHE A 155 3.19 6.12 1.86
N GLY A 156 2.04 6.51 2.37
CA GLY A 156 0.78 6.28 1.69
C GLY A 156 -0.20 7.40 1.92
N GLY A 157 -1.16 7.50 1.01
CA GLY A 157 -2.30 8.37 1.19
C GLY A 157 -3.23 8.30 0.01
N ASP A 158 -4.45 8.78 0.25
CA ASP A 158 -5.49 8.87 -0.75
C ASP A 158 -5.78 10.34 -1.09
N SER A 159 -6.21 10.63 -2.32
CA SER A 159 -6.63 11.98 -2.70
C SER A 159 -5.56 13.04 -2.34
N ALA A 160 -5.91 14.05 -1.55
CA ALA A 160 -4.99 15.05 -1.00
C ALA A 160 -3.83 14.43 -0.18
N GLY A 161 -4.09 13.36 0.57
CA GLY A 161 -3.06 12.61 1.29
C GLY A 161 -2.09 11.88 0.35
N GLY A 162 -2.57 11.40 -0.80
CA GLY A 162 -1.70 10.88 -1.86
C GLY A 162 -0.80 11.96 -2.47
N ASN A 163 -1.34 13.17 -2.63
CA ASN A 163 -0.55 14.34 -3.01
C ASN A 163 0.53 14.68 -1.96
N ILE A 164 0.20 14.63 -0.66
CA ILE A 164 1.18 14.80 0.42
C ILE A 164 2.26 13.71 0.40
N ALA A 165 1.87 12.43 0.28
CA ALA A 165 2.81 11.31 0.25
C ALA A 165 3.86 11.48 -0.86
N HIS A 166 3.43 11.94 -2.03
CA HIS A 166 4.29 12.27 -3.15
C HIS A 166 5.31 13.36 -2.81
N HIS A 167 4.85 14.50 -2.29
CA HIS A 167 5.74 15.63 -1.96
C HIS A 167 6.68 15.33 -0.80
N MET A 168 6.23 14.53 0.18
CA MET A 168 7.10 14.04 1.25
C MET A 168 8.18 13.11 0.72
N ALA A 169 7.89 12.26 -0.26
CA ALA A 169 8.89 11.42 -0.90
C ALA A 169 9.92 12.22 -1.71
N ILE A 170 9.51 13.26 -2.43
CA ILE A 170 10.45 14.23 -3.05
C ILE A 170 11.33 14.88 -1.98
N ARG A 171 10.72 15.35 -0.88
CA ARG A 171 11.44 16.00 0.22
C ARG A 171 12.46 15.06 0.88
N VAL A 172 12.15 13.78 1.04
CA VAL A 172 13.12 12.76 1.49
C VAL A 172 14.31 12.64 0.54
N GLY A 173 14.11 12.67 -0.78
CA GLY A 173 15.23 12.57 -1.71
C GLY A 173 16.15 13.79 -1.69
N LEU A 174 15.59 14.98 -1.45
CA LEU A 174 16.29 16.26 -1.38
C LEU A 174 16.96 16.54 -0.03
N GLU A 175 16.20 16.47 1.06
CA GLU A 175 16.63 16.88 2.41
C GLU A 175 17.19 15.70 3.22
N LYS A 176 16.92 14.45 2.80
CA LYS A 176 17.12 13.22 3.56
C LYS A 176 16.30 13.16 4.84
N LEU A 177 16.12 11.95 5.35
CA LEU A 177 15.47 11.68 6.63
C LEU A 177 16.37 10.69 7.36
N ASP A 178 17.22 11.21 8.25
CA ASP A 178 18.31 10.44 8.85
C ASP A 178 17.80 9.19 9.59
N GLY A 179 18.39 8.04 9.29
CA GLY A 179 18.01 6.75 9.87
C GLY A 179 16.78 6.11 9.24
N VAL A 180 16.14 6.75 8.25
CA VAL A 180 14.97 6.22 7.54
C VAL A 180 15.29 5.91 6.08
N LYS A 181 15.01 4.68 5.65
CA LYS A 181 14.99 4.29 4.24
C LYS A 181 13.54 4.18 3.75
N LEU A 182 13.18 5.08 2.84
CA LEU A 182 11.89 5.06 2.15
C LEU A 182 11.97 4.08 0.95
N GLU A 183 11.32 2.93 1.06
CA GLU A 183 11.30 1.89 0.02
C GLU A 183 10.32 2.23 -1.11
N GLY A 184 9.16 2.80 -0.77
CA GLY A 184 8.13 3.10 -1.75
C GLY A 184 7.00 3.97 -1.25
N ILE A 185 6.17 4.43 -2.19
CA ILE A 185 4.94 5.17 -1.90
C ILE A 185 3.71 4.53 -2.54
N PHE A 186 2.59 4.63 -1.83
CA PHE A 186 1.28 4.18 -2.26
C PHE A 186 0.30 5.36 -2.40
N LEU A 187 -0.23 5.55 -3.60
CA LEU A 187 -1.07 6.70 -3.94
C LEU A 187 -2.45 6.22 -4.39
N ALA A 188 -3.48 6.44 -3.59
CA ALA A 188 -4.86 6.07 -3.94
C ALA A 188 -5.64 7.28 -4.48
N CYS A 189 -5.99 7.30 -5.75
CA CYS A 189 -6.68 8.41 -6.42
C CYS A 189 -6.01 9.77 -6.13
N PRO A 190 -4.68 9.91 -6.34
CA PRO A 190 -3.94 11.09 -5.88
C PRO A 190 -4.48 12.38 -6.47
N PHE A 191 -4.55 13.42 -5.65
CA PHE A 191 -5.09 14.74 -6.04
C PHE A 191 -4.07 15.54 -6.85
N PHE A 192 -3.90 15.13 -8.10
CA PHE A 192 -3.11 15.80 -9.11
C PHE A 192 -4.01 16.38 -10.20
N TRP A 193 -3.57 17.48 -10.79
CA TRP A 193 -4.24 18.11 -11.92
C TRP A 193 -3.26 18.94 -12.75
N GLY A 194 -3.74 19.53 -13.83
CA GLY A 194 -2.96 20.45 -14.67
C GLY A 194 -3.84 21.47 -15.35
N LYS A 195 -3.28 22.63 -15.71
CA LYS A 195 -4.04 23.68 -16.41
C LYS A 195 -4.56 23.20 -17.76
N ASP A 196 -3.69 22.57 -18.53
CA ASP A 196 -3.98 22.05 -19.86
C ASP A 196 -4.60 20.65 -19.76
N PRO A 197 -5.66 20.37 -20.53
CA PRO A 197 -6.29 19.06 -20.53
C PRO A 197 -5.36 17.99 -21.13
N ILE A 198 -5.47 16.78 -20.60
CA ILE A 198 -4.77 15.60 -21.12
C ILE A 198 -5.76 14.61 -21.75
N ASP A 199 -5.24 13.61 -22.45
CA ASP A 199 -6.04 12.56 -23.07
C ASP A 199 -6.98 11.88 -22.04
N GLY A 200 -8.25 11.78 -22.40
CA GLY A 200 -9.29 11.16 -21.57
C GLY A 200 -10.07 12.12 -20.65
N GLU A 201 -9.53 13.29 -20.30
CA GLU A 201 -10.26 14.27 -19.48
C GLU A 201 -11.47 14.88 -20.21
N GLY A 202 -11.43 14.90 -21.55
CA GLY A 202 -12.50 15.45 -22.39
C GLY A 202 -12.85 16.90 -22.03
N GLU A 203 -14.10 17.30 -22.30
CA GLU A 203 -14.67 18.55 -21.79
C GLU A 203 -15.25 18.39 -20.38
N ASN A 204 -14.62 17.63 -19.48
CA ASN A 204 -15.07 17.52 -18.08
C ASN A 204 -14.75 18.82 -17.29
N LEU A 205 -15.32 19.93 -17.77
CA LEU A 205 -15.19 21.28 -17.22
C LEU A 205 -15.66 21.31 -15.76
N GLY A 206 -16.66 20.50 -15.41
CA GLY A 206 -17.15 20.40 -14.03
C GLY A 206 -16.10 19.87 -13.06
N ALA A 207 -15.40 18.78 -13.41
CA ALA A 207 -14.33 18.25 -12.56
C ALA A 207 -13.16 19.24 -12.46
N LYS A 208 -12.71 19.80 -13.59
CA LYS A 208 -11.65 20.81 -13.59
C LYS A 208 -12.00 22.02 -12.72
N ASP A 209 -13.21 22.57 -12.89
CA ASP A 209 -13.68 23.72 -12.12
C ASP A 209 -13.75 23.41 -10.62
N PHE A 210 -14.21 22.21 -10.25
CA PHE A 210 -14.25 21.79 -8.85
C PHE A 210 -12.85 21.66 -8.26
N VAL A 211 -11.93 20.97 -8.96
CA VAL A 211 -10.54 20.79 -8.53
C VAL A 211 -9.83 22.13 -8.40
N GLU A 212 -9.96 23.02 -9.39
CA GLU A 212 -9.32 24.34 -9.38
C GLU A 212 -9.84 25.21 -8.23
N LYS A 213 -11.17 25.27 -8.03
CA LYS A 213 -11.76 26.04 -6.93
C LYS A 213 -11.34 25.50 -5.57
N LEU A 214 -11.34 24.18 -5.40
CA LEU A 214 -10.95 23.54 -4.14
C LEU A 214 -9.45 23.75 -3.87
N TRP A 215 -8.61 23.61 -4.90
CA TRP A 215 -7.18 23.85 -4.82
C TRP A 215 -6.85 25.30 -4.45
N LEU A 216 -7.44 26.28 -5.14
CA LEU A 216 -7.25 27.70 -4.84
C LEU A 216 -7.82 28.09 -3.47
N PHE A 217 -8.84 27.39 -3.00
CA PHE A 217 -9.36 27.58 -1.66
C PHE A 217 -8.42 27.02 -0.59
N ALA A 218 -7.85 25.84 -0.80
CA ALA A 218 -6.86 25.24 0.11
C ALA A 218 -5.48 25.91 0.05
N ASN A 219 -5.10 26.44 -1.11
CA ASN A 219 -3.84 27.13 -1.38
C ASN A 219 -4.09 28.51 -2.04
N PRO A 220 -4.51 29.54 -1.28
CA PRO A 220 -4.85 30.86 -1.82
C PRO A 220 -3.70 31.59 -2.52
N ASN A 221 -2.45 31.20 -2.23
CA ASN A 221 -1.26 31.78 -2.83
C ASN A 221 -0.73 30.98 -4.04
N SER A 222 -1.47 29.96 -4.47
CA SER A 222 -1.09 29.12 -5.59
C SER A 222 -1.04 29.88 -6.92
N SER A 223 -0.19 29.42 -7.83
CA SER A 223 -0.23 29.82 -9.25
C SER A 223 -1.35 29.14 -10.05
N GLY A 224 -2.32 28.52 -9.38
CA GLY A 224 -3.42 27.76 -10.00
C GLY A 224 -3.02 26.33 -10.34
N LEU A 225 -3.64 25.77 -11.38
CA LEU A 225 -3.47 24.35 -11.73
C LEU A 225 -2.09 23.99 -12.33
N ASP A 226 -1.20 24.96 -12.54
CA ASP A 226 0.21 24.70 -12.90
C ASP A 226 1.17 24.89 -11.72
N ASP A 227 0.64 25.10 -10.51
CA ASP A 227 1.45 25.02 -9.30
C ASP A 227 2.09 23.63 -9.17
N PRO A 228 3.42 23.54 -8.97
CA PRO A 228 4.12 22.27 -8.79
C PRO A 228 3.51 21.34 -7.74
N LEU A 229 2.83 21.90 -6.73
CA LEU A 229 2.23 21.11 -5.67
C LEU A 229 1.02 20.30 -6.15
N ILE A 230 0.27 20.75 -7.16
CA ILE A 230 -0.85 20.00 -7.75
C ILE A 230 -0.52 19.39 -9.10
N ASN A 231 0.46 19.94 -9.83
CA ASN A 231 0.87 19.48 -11.15
C ASN A 231 2.31 18.94 -11.14
N PRO A 232 2.49 17.61 -10.93
CA PRO A 232 3.82 17.01 -10.91
C PRO A 232 4.66 17.27 -12.17
N GLU A 233 4.04 17.43 -13.35
CA GLU A 233 4.77 17.74 -14.59
C GLU A 233 5.51 19.08 -14.51
N LYS A 234 4.98 20.04 -13.74
CA LYS A 234 5.58 21.36 -13.54
C LYS A 234 6.55 21.40 -12.37
N ASP A 235 6.71 20.30 -11.62
CA ASP A 235 7.65 20.25 -10.51
C ASP A 235 9.09 19.97 -10.99
N PRO A 236 10.02 20.94 -10.93
CA PRO A 236 11.41 20.72 -11.31
C PRO A 236 12.15 19.73 -10.39
N LYS A 237 11.57 19.40 -9.22
CA LYS A 237 12.15 18.49 -8.23
C LYS A 237 11.69 17.05 -8.40
N LEU A 238 10.83 16.76 -9.38
CA LEU A 238 10.20 15.46 -9.51
C LEU A 238 11.20 14.29 -9.61
N CYS A 239 12.34 14.49 -10.28
CA CYS A 239 13.41 13.47 -10.37
C CYS A 239 14.10 13.16 -9.02
N SER A 240 13.82 13.96 -7.98
CA SER A 240 14.36 13.80 -6.63
C SER A 240 13.45 12.98 -5.71
N LEU A 241 12.47 12.25 -6.24
CA LEU A 241 11.72 11.22 -5.49
C LEU A 241 12.69 10.29 -4.76
N GLY A 242 12.64 10.30 -3.43
CA GLY A 242 13.56 9.57 -2.55
C GLY A 242 13.24 8.10 -2.32
N CYS A 243 12.35 7.51 -3.12
CA CYS A 243 11.94 6.11 -3.06
C CYS A 243 12.24 5.37 -4.37
N ASP A 244 12.17 4.04 -4.34
CA ASP A 244 12.44 3.18 -5.49
C ASP A 244 11.17 2.70 -6.19
N LYS A 245 10.03 2.71 -5.48
CA LYS A 245 8.75 2.15 -5.96
C LYS A 245 7.60 3.12 -5.74
N VAL A 246 6.75 3.26 -6.76
CA VAL A 246 5.51 4.03 -6.71
C VAL A 246 4.38 3.12 -7.16
N LEU A 247 3.38 2.91 -6.30
CA LEU A 247 2.15 2.19 -6.64
C LEU A 247 0.98 3.17 -6.61
N VAL A 248 0.33 3.36 -7.75
CA VAL A 248 -0.84 4.24 -7.90
C VAL A 248 -2.08 3.40 -8.14
N TYR A 249 -3.14 3.67 -7.40
CA TYR A 249 -4.48 3.18 -7.67
C TYR A 249 -5.34 4.32 -8.19
N VAL A 250 -6.14 4.06 -9.22
CA VAL A 250 -7.13 5.00 -9.72
C VAL A 250 -8.49 4.32 -9.85
N ALA A 251 -9.57 5.04 -9.54
CA ALA A 251 -10.92 4.52 -9.64
C ALA A 251 -11.54 4.86 -11.01
N GLY A 252 -12.22 3.90 -11.64
CA GLY A 252 -12.69 4.03 -13.02
C GLY A 252 -13.74 5.13 -13.24
N LYS A 253 -14.49 5.53 -12.20
CA LYS A 253 -15.45 6.64 -12.26
C LYS A 253 -14.89 7.97 -11.79
N ASP A 254 -13.70 7.96 -11.19
CA ASP A 254 -13.03 9.16 -10.69
C ASP A 254 -12.43 9.97 -11.85
N PRO A 255 -12.72 11.28 -11.97
CA PRO A 255 -12.07 12.15 -12.93
C PRO A 255 -10.54 12.23 -12.78
N LEU A 256 -9.99 12.07 -11.58
CA LEU A 256 -8.54 12.11 -11.32
C LEU A 256 -7.79 10.92 -11.95
N ARG A 257 -8.48 9.87 -12.39
CA ARG A 257 -7.84 8.65 -12.93
C ARG A 257 -6.91 8.93 -14.10
N PHE A 258 -7.28 9.88 -14.96
CA PHE A 258 -6.46 10.26 -16.11
C PHE A 258 -5.15 10.89 -15.65
N ARG A 259 -5.18 11.71 -14.59
CA ARG A 259 -3.98 12.32 -13.99
C ARG A 259 -3.12 11.28 -13.28
N GLY A 260 -3.69 10.22 -12.72
CA GLY A 260 -2.93 9.10 -12.18
C GLY A 260 -2.17 8.31 -13.26
N PHE A 261 -2.79 8.07 -14.43
CA PHE A 261 -2.09 7.48 -15.58
C PHE A 261 -1.03 8.43 -16.15
N TYR A 262 -1.37 9.71 -16.31
CA TYR A 262 -0.43 10.71 -16.81
C TYR A 262 0.78 10.88 -15.90
N TYR A 263 0.58 10.85 -14.58
CA TYR A 263 1.66 10.89 -13.60
C TYR A 263 2.71 9.79 -13.82
N LYS A 264 2.28 8.57 -14.18
CA LYS A 264 3.22 7.51 -14.58
C LYS A 264 4.08 7.91 -15.77
N GLU A 265 3.47 8.46 -16.83
CA GLU A 265 4.24 8.92 -17.98
C GLU A 265 5.22 10.03 -17.63
N VAL A 266 4.82 10.97 -16.77
CA VAL A 266 5.67 12.06 -16.31
C VAL A 266 6.88 11.49 -15.55
N LEU A 267 6.68 10.51 -14.66
CA LEU A 267 7.78 9.84 -13.95
C LEU A 267 8.70 9.08 -14.90
N GLU A 268 8.16 8.33 -15.86
CA GLU A 268 8.97 7.58 -16.83
C GLU A 268 9.80 8.49 -17.76
N LYS A 269 9.33 9.72 -18.01
CA LYS A 269 10.00 10.70 -18.89
C LYS A 269 11.00 11.61 -18.15
N ASN A 270 10.89 11.76 -16.83
CA ASN A 270 11.66 12.78 -16.09
C ASN A 270 13.05 12.32 -15.59
N GLY A 271 13.41 11.05 -15.81
CA GLY A 271 14.71 10.51 -15.41
C GLY A 271 14.81 10.00 -13.96
N TRP A 272 13.71 9.91 -13.22
CA TRP A 272 13.67 9.20 -11.93
C TRP A 272 13.91 7.70 -12.17
N PRO A 273 14.87 7.06 -11.46
CA PRO A 273 15.31 5.70 -11.77
C PRO A 273 14.42 4.58 -11.21
N GLY A 274 13.37 4.93 -10.45
CA GLY A 274 12.48 3.96 -9.81
C GLY A 274 11.45 3.35 -10.75
N THR A 275 10.59 2.51 -10.19
CA THR A 275 9.48 1.87 -10.93
C THR A 275 8.14 2.44 -10.48
N VAL A 276 7.28 2.74 -11.45
CA VAL A 276 5.90 3.16 -11.21
C VAL A 276 4.91 2.16 -11.82
N GLU A 277 3.97 1.72 -11.00
CA GLU A 277 2.81 0.94 -11.42
C GLU A 277 1.53 1.73 -11.19
N VAL A 278 0.62 1.70 -12.16
CA VAL A 278 -0.73 2.28 -12.04
C VAL A 278 -1.75 1.17 -12.26
N VAL A 279 -2.67 1.03 -11.32
CA VAL A 279 -3.78 0.07 -11.38
C VAL A 279 -5.10 0.83 -11.43
N GLU A 280 -5.85 0.64 -12.50
CA GLU A 280 -7.24 1.12 -12.57
C GLU A 280 -8.19 0.06 -12.03
N VAL A 281 -9.07 0.48 -11.14
CA VAL A 281 -10.16 -0.33 -10.61
C VAL A 281 -11.46 0.15 -11.23
N LYS A 282 -11.96 -0.61 -12.20
CA LYS A 282 -13.14 -0.26 -12.99
C LYS A 282 -14.39 -0.17 -12.12
N ASP A 283 -15.30 0.70 -12.53
CA ASP A 283 -16.63 0.90 -11.93
C ASP A 283 -16.66 1.36 -10.47
N GLU A 284 -15.51 1.67 -9.88
CA GLU A 284 -15.38 2.24 -8.53
C GLU A 284 -15.37 3.76 -8.53
N GLU A 285 -15.85 4.32 -7.42
CA GLU A 285 -15.86 5.77 -7.13
C GLU A 285 -14.54 6.21 -6.48
N HIS A 286 -14.34 7.53 -6.40
CA HIS A 286 -13.17 8.13 -5.72
C HIS A 286 -12.97 7.52 -4.33
N VAL A 287 -11.75 7.07 -4.06
CA VAL A 287 -11.30 6.46 -2.78
C VAL A 287 -12.18 5.33 -2.24
N PHE A 288 -12.79 4.53 -3.13
CA PHE A 288 -13.69 3.41 -2.81
C PHE A 288 -13.21 2.48 -1.66
N HIS A 289 -11.89 2.26 -1.55
CA HIS A 289 -11.27 1.41 -0.53
C HIS A 289 -11.57 1.82 0.92
N LEU A 290 -11.96 3.08 1.17
CA LEU A 290 -12.33 3.59 2.49
C LEU A 290 -13.79 3.30 2.84
N PHE A 291 -14.68 3.21 1.84
CA PHE A 291 -16.13 3.10 2.05
C PHE A 291 -16.66 1.68 1.82
N ALA A 292 -15.98 0.90 0.97
CA ALA A 292 -16.37 -0.46 0.60
C ALA A 292 -15.26 -1.46 0.99
N THR A 293 -14.80 -1.43 2.25
CA THR A 293 -13.64 -2.21 2.73
C THR A 293 -13.74 -3.73 2.53
N GLU A 294 -14.96 -4.26 2.37
CA GLU A 294 -15.25 -5.68 2.15
C GLU A 294 -15.57 -6.01 0.69
N ALA A 295 -15.62 -5.02 -0.20
CA ALA A 295 -15.79 -5.27 -1.62
C ALA A 295 -14.54 -5.96 -2.19
N GLU A 296 -14.75 -6.86 -3.16
CA GLU A 296 -13.67 -7.62 -3.81
C GLU A 296 -12.55 -6.71 -4.35
N ASN A 297 -12.94 -5.57 -4.92
CA ASN A 297 -12.01 -4.55 -5.41
C ASN A 297 -11.15 -3.93 -4.30
N ALA A 298 -11.75 -3.58 -3.15
CA ALA A 298 -11.01 -3.02 -2.02
C ALA A 298 -10.06 -4.06 -1.40
N ILE A 299 -10.52 -5.32 -1.31
CA ILE A 299 -9.70 -6.45 -0.88
C ILE A 299 -8.53 -6.67 -1.86
N GLY A 300 -8.78 -6.59 -3.17
CA GLY A 300 -7.75 -6.72 -4.19
C GLY A 300 -6.69 -5.60 -4.12
N MET A 301 -7.12 -4.35 -3.95
CA MET A 301 -6.24 -3.20 -3.73
C MET A 301 -5.38 -3.38 -2.48
N MET A 302 -6.01 -3.77 -1.37
CA MET A 302 -5.31 -4.04 -0.12
C MET A 302 -4.31 -5.17 -0.30
N LYS A 303 -4.67 -6.33 -0.86
CA LYS A 303 -3.76 -7.45 -1.14
C LYS A 303 -2.52 -7.00 -1.93
N LYS A 304 -2.71 -6.15 -2.95
CA LYS A 304 -1.57 -5.63 -3.72
C LYS A 304 -0.71 -4.68 -2.90
N LEU A 305 -1.31 -3.83 -2.06
CA LEU A 305 -0.58 -3.03 -1.08
C LEU A 305 0.25 -3.91 -0.13
N LEU A 306 -0.33 -5.00 0.38
CA LEU A 306 0.39 -5.96 1.23
C LEU A 306 1.61 -6.52 0.49
N LEU A 307 1.41 -6.99 -0.75
CA LEU A 307 2.49 -7.53 -1.58
C LEU A 307 3.59 -6.50 -1.87
N ALA A 308 3.21 -5.24 -2.09
CA ALA A 308 4.15 -4.15 -2.32
C ALA A 308 4.99 -3.84 -1.07
N MET A 309 4.39 -3.91 0.12
CA MET A 309 5.07 -3.66 1.40
C MET A 309 5.92 -4.84 1.88
N ALA A 310 5.50 -6.06 1.53
CA ALA A 310 6.05 -7.25 2.15
C ALA A 310 7.50 -7.53 1.74
N GLU A 311 7.96 -7.22 0.52
CA GLU A 311 9.16 -7.86 -0.07
C GLU A 311 9.27 -9.38 0.21
N ILE A 312 8.14 -10.03 0.53
CA ILE A 312 8.01 -11.46 0.73
C ILE A 312 7.54 -11.97 -0.63
N VAL A 313 8.43 -12.70 -1.30
CA VAL A 313 8.15 -13.28 -2.62
C VAL A 313 6.96 -14.25 -2.56
N HIS A 314 6.66 -14.88 -1.43
CA HIS A 314 5.40 -15.59 -1.21
C HIS A 314 5.22 -15.91 0.28
N ASP A 315 4.13 -15.47 0.91
CA ASP A 315 3.53 -16.22 2.02
C ASP A 315 2.61 -17.28 1.41
N LEU A 316 3.21 -18.35 0.90
CA LEU A 316 2.47 -19.59 0.71
C LEU A 316 2.55 -20.32 2.05
N PHE A 317 1.47 -20.27 2.81
CA PHE A 317 1.24 -21.25 3.85
C PHE A 317 1.35 -22.65 3.21
N PRO A 318 2.20 -23.57 3.72
CA PRO A 318 2.94 -23.59 5.00
C PRO A 318 4.43 -23.16 4.91
N PRO A 319 5.11 -22.78 6.02
CA PRO A 319 6.21 -21.82 5.99
C PRO A 319 7.55 -22.43 5.52
N ILE A 320 8.02 -21.93 4.38
CA ILE A 320 9.35 -22.15 3.84
C ILE A 320 9.94 -20.78 3.50
N ARG A 321 11.18 -20.47 3.95
CA ARG A 321 11.93 -19.28 3.53
C ARG A 321 12.81 -19.62 2.33
N VAL A 322 12.75 -18.80 1.28
CA VAL A 322 13.64 -18.90 0.11
C VAL A 322 14.50 -17.63 0.04
N TYR A 323 15.81 -17.79 -0.05
CA TYR A 323 16.79 -16.70 -0.10
C TYR A 323 17.19 -16.34 -1.54
N LYS A 324 17.77 -15.14 -1.77
CA LYS A 324 18.23 -14.66 -3.09
C LYS A 324 19.27 -15.56 -3.77
N ASP A 325 19.93 -16.43 -3.02
CA ASP A 325 20.90 -17.44 -3.47
C ASP A 325 20.26 -18.84 -3.68
N CYS A 326 18.92 -18.89 -3.73
CA CYS A 326 18.12 -20.10 -3.87
C CYS A 326 18.22 -21.09 -2.70
N ARG A 327 18.74 -20.70 -1.53
CA ARG A 327 18.68 -21.50 -0.32
C ARG A 327 17.25 -21.57 0.23
N ILE A 328 16.88 -22.72 0.81
CA ILE A 328 15.53 -22.99 1.33
C ILE A 328 15.59 -23.44 2.79
N GLU A 329 14.76 -22.87 3.67
CA GLU A 329 14.73 -23.17 5.12
C GLU A 329 13.30 -23.36 5.64
N ARG A 330 13.07 -24.35 6.51
CA ARG A 330 11.75 -24.71 7.05
C ARG A 330 11.70 -24.46 8.55
N LEU A 331 10.65 -23.80 9.04
CA LEU A 331 10.45 -23.54 10.47
C LEU A 331 9.41 -24.54 11.02
N MET A 332 9.83 -25.48 11.87
CA MET A 332 8.94 -26.45 12.52
C MET A 332 8.61 -26.01 13.95
N GLY A 333 7.34 -25.75 14.23
CA GLY A 333 6.75 -25.73 15.58
C GLY A 333 5.93 -27.01 15.80
N GLU A 334 5.94 -27.51 17.03
CA GLU A 334 5.61 -28.86 17.49
C GLU A 334 4.39 -29.61 16.89
N GLY A 335 4.61 -30.89 16.56
CA GLY A 335 3.78 -32.01 17.00
C GLY A 335 2.53 -32.38 16.18
N PHE A 336 2.68 -33.24 15.17
CA PHE A 336 1.57 -34.07 14.67
C PHE A 336 2.00 -35.54 14.68
N VAL A 337 1.29 -36.39 15.42
CA VAL A 337 1.47 -37.85 15.41
C VAL A 337 0.40 -38.44 14.49
N ALA A 338 0.82 -39.04 13.38
CA ALA A 338 -0.08 -39.73 12.46
C ALA A 338 -0.43 -41.14 12.99
N PRO A 339 -1.63 -41.68 12.71
CA PRO A 339 -2.00 -43.04 13.11
C PRO A 339 -1.20 -44.10 12.34
N GLU A 340 -0.85 -45.21 13.02
CA GLU A 340 0.01 -46.29 12.50
C GLU A 340 -0.62 -47.16 11.38
N SER A 341 -1.89 -46.93 11.00
CA SER A 341 -2.53 -47.62 9.87
C SER A 341 -3.74 -46.89 9.31
N ASP A 342 -3.98 -47.06 8.01
CA ASP A 342 -5.16 -46.58 7.28
C ASP A 342 -6.26 -47.68 7.26
N PRO A 343 -7.47 -47.42 7.81
CA PRO A 343 -8.53 -48.41 7.89
C PRO A 343 -9.22 -48.75 6.55
N GLU A 344 -9.07 -47.93 5.49
CA GLU A 344 -9.69 -48.22 4.19
C GLU A 344 -8.79 -49.05 3.27
N THR A 345 -7.47 -49.02 3.50
CA THR A 345 -6.50 -49.69 2.61
C THR A 345 -5.73 -50.83 3.28
N GLY A 346 -5.73 -50.93 4.62
CA GLY A 346 -5.17 -52.06 5.37
C GLY A 346 -3.64 -52.18 5.32
N VAL A 347 -2.93 -51.13 4.89
CA VAL A 347 -1.47 -51.13 4.76
C VAL A 347 -0.81 -50.83 6.11
N GLN A 348 0.07 -51.73 6.58
CA GLN A 348 0.91 -51.48 7.75
C GLN A 348 2.18 -50.72 7.35
N ILE A 349 2.45 -49.62 8.04
CA ILE A 349 3.71 -48.88 7.91
C ILE A 349 4.76 -49.64 8.72
N LYS A 350 5.65 -50.38 8.05
CA LYS A 350 6.87 -50.89 8.67
C LYS A 350 8.11 -50.43 7.94
N ASP A 351 8.91 -49.72 8.73
CA ASP A 351 10.36 -49.58 8.72
C ASP A 351 11.01 -49.08 7.43
N ILE A 352 11.20 -47.76 7.37
CA ILE A 352 12.36 -47.17 6.71
C ILE A 352 13.00 -46.21 7.73
N GLU A 353 14.21 -46.55 8.17
CA GLU A 353 15.07 -45.68 8.97
C GLU A 353 15.43 -44.43 8.15
N ILE A 354 15.13 -43.27 8.72
CA ILE A 354 15.34 -41.96 8.11
C ILE A 354 16.72 -41.45 8.52
N ASP A 355 17.53 -41.02 7.56
CA ASP A 355 18.64 -40.10 7.83
C ASP A 355 18.05 -38.76 8.32
N PRO A 356 18.32 -38.33 9.56
CA PRO A 356 17.53 -37.30 10.24
C PRO A 356 17.63 -35.88 9.64
N GLN A 357 18.44 -35.65 8.59
CA GLN A 357 18.69 -34.30 8.08
C GLN A 357 17.93 -33.89 6.81
N ILE A 358 17.29 -34.79 6.08
CA ILE A 358 16.60 -34.43 4.83
C ILE A 358 15.30 -35.24 4.68
N ASN A 359 14.16 -34.60 4.91
CA ASN A 359 12.84 -35.22 4.73
C ASN A 359 12.04 -34.49 3.64
N LEU A 360 12.17 -34.96 2.39
CA LEU A 360 11.31 -34.62 1.26
C LEU A 360 10.71 -35.92 0.74
N SER A 361 9.40 -36.11 0.89
CA SER A 361 8.68 -37.20 0.22
C SER A 361 8.09 -36.67 -1.08
N ALA A 362 8.59 -37.16 -2.21
CA ALA A 362 7.96 -37.00 -3.52
C ALA A 362 7.52 -38.40 -3.98
N ARG A 363 6.23 -38.55 -4.32
CA ARG A 363 5.78 -39.72 -5.10
C ARG A 363 6.02 -39.41 -6.57
N HIS A 364 7.04 -40.01 -7.17
CA HIS A 364 7.24 -40.02 -8.62
C HIS A 364 6.73 -41.34 -9.21
N TYR A 365 5.99 -41.25 -10.31
CA TYR A 365 5.95 -42.30 -11.32
C TYR A 365 6.77 -41.81 -12.52
N LEU A 366 7.92 -42.43 -12.79
CA LEU A 366 8.70 -42.20 -14.01
C LEU A 366 8.49 -43.37 -14.99
N PRO A 367 8.37 -43.12 -16.30
CA PRO A 367 8.45 -44.17 -17.32
C PRO A 367 9.85 -44.80 -17.35
N LYS A 368 9.92 -46.10 -17.64
CA LYS A 368 11.09 -46.98 -17.41
C LYS A 368 12.43 -46.63 -18.07
N ASN A 369 12.56 -45.57 -18.88
CA ASN A 369 13.77 -45.34 -19.69
C ASN A 369 14.26 -43.88 -19.67
N ILE A 370 14.55 -43.33 -18.49
CA ILE A 370 15.37 -42.11 -18.36
C ILE A 370 16.60 -42.44 -17.53
N ASP A 371 17.77 -42.08 -18.06
CA ASP A 371 19.07 -42.25 -17.42
C ASP A 371 19.15 -41.36 -16.15
N PRO A 372 19.39 -41.94 -14.95
CA PRO A 372 19.27 -41.22 -13.67
C PRO A 372 20.36 -40.16 -13.41
N VAL A 373 21.31 -39.93 -14.32
CA VAL A 373 22.44 -39.02 -14.09
C VAL A 373 22.27 -37.63 -14.73
N GLN A 374 21.22 -37.40 -15.54
CA GLN A 374 20.95 -36.06 -16.07
C GLN A 374 20.15 -35.21 -15.07
N LYS A 375 20.83 -34.22 -14.48
CA LYS A 375 20.17 -33.09 -13.81
C LYS A 375 19.46 -32.25 -14.88
N ILE A 376 18.15 -32.38 -14.98
CA ILE A 376 17.35 -31.56 -15.89
C ILE A 376 16.93 -30.29 -15.14
N PRO A 377 17.25 -29.08 -15.64
CA PRO A 377 16.71 -27.85 -15.08
C PRO A 377 15.18 -27.84 -15.26
N LEU A 378 14.45 -27.67 -14.16
CA LEU A 378 13.01 -27.47 -14.17
C LEU A 378 12.73 -25.98 -14.02
N PHE A 379 11.87 -25.46 -14.88
CA PHE A 379 11.33 -24.11 -14.73
C PHE A 379 9.95 -24.23 -14.09
N VAL A 380 9.74 -23.45 -13.03
CA VAL A 380 8.45 -23.36 -12.37
C VAL A 380 7.95 -21.94 -12.54
N TYR A 381 6.78 -21.78 -13.14
CA TYR A 381 6.14 -20.48 -13.27
C TYR A 381 4.63 -20.60 -13.10
N PHE A 382 4.02 -19.47 -12.79
CA PHE A 382 2.60 -19.36 -12.48
C PHE A 382 1.84 -18.85 -13.72
N HIS A 383 0.87 -19.62 -14.19
CA HIS A 383 0.03 -19.23 -15.33
C HIS A 383 -1.43 -19.56 -15.02
N GLY A 384 -2.32 -18.55 -15.15
CA GLY A 384 -3.77 -18.75 -15.04
C GLY A 384 -4.26 -19.36 -13.73
N GLY A 385 -3.57 -19.13 -12.60
CA GLY A 385 -3.98 -19.62 -11.29
C GLY A 385 -3.40 -20.98 -10.87
N ALA A 386 -2.51 -21.58 -11.66
CA ALA A 386 -1.82 -22.82 -11.32
C ALA A 386 -0.30 -22.73 -11.51
N PHE A 387 0.44 -23.53 -10.73
CA PHE A 387 1.87 -23.75 -10.94
C PHE A 387 2.07 -24.76 -12.08
N VAL A 388 2.83 -24.35 -13.09
CA VAL A 388 3.26 -25.21 -14.20
C VAL A 388 4.73 -25.54 -13.99
N ILE A 389 5.08 -26.82 -14.12
CA ILE A 389 6.45 -27.32 -14.04
C ILE A 389 6.83 -27.87 -15.41
N GLU A 390 7.83 -27.27 -16.06
CA GLU A 390 8.34 -27.73 -17.36
C GLU A 390 9.82 -28.13 -17.28
N SER A 391 10.19 -29.19 -18.01
CA SER A 391 11.57 -29.64 -18.15
C SER A 391 12.24 -28.99 -19.36
N ALA A 392 13.46 -28.45 -19.20
CA ALA A 392 14.20 -27.73 -20.24
C ALA A 392 14.65 -28.57 -21.46
N SER A 393 14.26 -29.84 -21.58
CA SER A 393 14.72 -30.75 -22.64
C SER A 393 13.61 -31.09 -23.63
N SER A 394 13.29 -30.16 -24.55
CA SER A 394 12.72 -30.51 -25.86
C SER A 394 13.16 -29.49 -26.93
N PRO A 395 13.84 -29.91 -28.02
CA PRO A 395 14.30 -29.04 -29.08
C PRO A 395 13.16 -28.76 -30.08
N THR A 396 12.13 -28.05 -29.65
CA THR A 396 11.13 -27.42 -30.53
C THR A 396 10.60 -26.17 -29.85
N TYR A 397 11.44 -25.13 -29.81
CA TYR A 397 11.10 -23.80 -29.31
C TYR A 397 10.39 -22.94 -30.37
N ASP A 398 9.74 -23.57 -31.35
CA ASP A 398 9.02 -22.88 -32.42
C ASP A 398 7.86 -23.76 -32.91
N LYS A 399 6.64 -23.22 -32.86
CA LYS A 399 5.32 -23.81 -33.22
C LYS A 399 4.62 -24.67 -32.16
N HIS A 400 3.87 -24.03 -31.27
CA HIS A 400 2.41 -24.23 -31.10
C HIS A 400 1.90 -23.57 -29.79
N LEU A 401 1.74 -22.25 -29.84
CA LEU A 401 0.79 -21.50 -29.01
C LEU A 401 -0.60 -21.63 -29.64
N SER A 402 -1.27 -22.77 -29.45
CA SER A 402 -2.70 -22.98 -29.79
C SER A 402 -3.13 -24.42 -29.49
N MET A 403 -4.20 -24.61 -28.71
CA MET A 403 -4.74 -25.87 -28.14
C MET A 403 -3.89 -26.38 -26.96
N VAL A 404 -4.35 -26.36 -25.71
CA VAL A 404 -5.53 -27.07 -25.21
C VAL A 404 -6.15 -26.29 -24.04
N ALA A 405 -7.23 -25.56 -24.32
CA ALA A 405 -8.29 -25.31 -23.36
C ALA A 405 -9.39 -26.33 -23.67
N ALA A 406 -9.34 -27.50 -23.03
CA ALA A 406 -10.45 -28.46 -22.91
C ALA A 406 -9.94 -29.69 -22.15
N GLU A 407 -10.71 -30.15 -21.16
CA GLU A 407 -10.57 -31.47 -20.50
C GLU A 407 -9.42 -31.65 -19.49
N ALA A 408 -9.49 -30.93 -18.37
CA ALA A 408 -9.15 -31.53 -17.08
C ALA A 408 -9.98 -30.89 -15.97
N LYS A 409 -11.09 -31.55 -15.61
CA LYS A 409 -11.75 -31.34 -14.32
C LYS A 409 -10.79 -31.80 -13.23
N VAL A 410 -10.13 -30.88 -12.55
CA VAL A 410 -9.46 -31.19 -11.29
C VAL A 410 -10.13 -30.35 -10.20
N VAL A 411 -10.93 -31.07 -9.41
CA VAL A 411 -11.41 -30.64 -8.10
C VAL A 411 -10.24 -30.80 -7.15
N ILE A 412 -9.77 -29.70 -6.58
CA ILE A 412 -8.84 -29.74 -5.47
C ILE A 412 -9.69 -29.78 -4.20
N ILE A 413 -9.60 -30.89 -3.46
CA ILE A 413 -9.96 -30.91 -2.04
C ILE A 413 -8.72 -30.43 -1.29
N ILE A 414 -8.83 -29.24 -0.67
CA ILE A 414 -7.97 -28.78 0.42
C ILE A 414 -8.77 -28.93 1.70
#